data_AF-A7A729-F1
#
_entry.id   AF-A7A729-F1
#
_cell.length_a   1.000
_cell.length_b   1.000
_cell.length_c   1.000
_cell.angle_alpha   90.00
_cell.angle_beta   90.00
_cell.angle_gamma   90.00
#
_symmetry.space_group_name_H-M   'P 1'
#
loop_
_entity.id
_entity.type
_entity.pdbx_description
1 polymer ?
#
loop_
_entity_poly.entity_id
_entity_poly.type
_entity_poly.pdbx_seq_one_letter_code
_entity_poly.pdbx_strand_id
1 'polypeptide(L)'
;MAKNKSKGVQDTLIPDEITPLQLLPLSAAAGSVKKAASAFRVKASKLLECADKEEYIERYKGISPYVEALYDADELAQRIIDEATVLDDLMTYPNSTRHRIMLDDLKRSLDPFGELPTTDDDGNDGGETVDPDTGEIE
;
A
#
# COMPACT_ATOMS: atom_id res chain seq x y z
N MET A 1 46.79 -20.19 -14.08
CA MET A 1 46.37 -18.83 -13.69
C MET A 1 44.92 -18.65 -14.09
N ALA A 2 44.01 -18.50 -13.12
CA ALA A 2 42.59 -18.30 -13.40
C ALA A 2 42.39 -16.87 -13.94
N LYS A 3 41.70 -16.76 -15.09
CA LYS A 3 41.40 -15.48 -15.73
C LYS A 3 40.29 -14.82 -14.89
N ASN A 4 40.61 -13.78 -14.13
CA ASN A 4 39.62 -12.96 -13.45
C ASN A 4 38.71 -12.35 -14.52
N LYS A 5 37.48 -12.85 -14.66
CA LYS A 5 36.43 -12.19 -15.44
C LYS A 5 36.11 -10.89 -14.70
N SER A 6 36.53 -9.76 -15.23
CA SER A 6 36.03 -8.46 -14.78
C SER A 6 34.52 -8.47 -14.97
N LYS A 7 33.75 -8.41 -13.87
CA LYS A 7 32.30 -8.24 -13.92
C LYS A 7 32.03 -7.02 -14.81
N GLY A 8 31.26 -7.21 -15.87
CA GLY A 8 30.93 -6.11 -16.77
C GLY A 8 30.11 -5.05 -16.03
N VAL A 9 30.13 -3.81 -16.50
CA VAL A 9 29.25 -2.74 -15.99
C VAL A 9 27.78 -3.19 -16.02
N GLN A 10 27.42 -4.08 -16.94
CA GLN A 10 26.10 -4.74 -17.02
C GLN A 10 25.81 -5.73 -15.88
N ASP A 11 26.80 -6.49 -15.39
CA ASP A 11 26.60 -7.39 -14.23
C ASP A 11 26.42 -6.61 -12.92
N THR A 12 26.85 -5.34 -12.90
CA THR A 12 26.66 -4.41 -11.77
C THR A 12 25.25 -3.80 -11.76
N LEU A 13 24.57 -3.84 -12.91
CA LEU A 13 23.23 -3.28 -13.12
C LEU A 13 22.11 -4.30 -12.86
N ILE A 14 22.43 -5.59 -12.73
CA ILE A 14 21.46 -6.58 -12.26
C ILE A 14 21.36 -6.37 -10.74
N PRO A 15 20.22 -5.89 -10.20
CA PRO A 15 20.06 -5.76 -8.77
C PRO A 15 20.31 -7.13 -8.15
N ASP A 16 21.14 -7.20 -7.10
CA ASP A 16 21.33 -8.45 -6.36
C ASP A 16 19.93 -8.95 -5.96
N GLU A 17 19.52 -10.08 -6.54
CA GLU A 17 18.21 -10.63 -6.30
C GLU A 17 18.05 -10.89 -4.80
N ILE A 18 17.06 -10.25 -4.16
CA ILE A 18 16.79 -10.46 -2.73
C ILE A 18 16.58 -11.96 -2.48
N THR A 19 17.52 -12.57 -1.77
CA THR A 19 17.47 -14.00 -1.50
C THR A 19 16.52 -14.28 -0.34
N PRO A 20 15.82 -15.43 -0.31
CA PRO A 20 14.99 -15.80 0.83
C PRO A 20 15.74 -15.76 2.18
N LEU A 21 17.06 -16.01 2.16
CA LEU A 21 17.90 -15.90 3.35
C LEU A 21 18.01 -14.45 3.88
N GLN A 22 18.01 -13.45 3.01
CA GLN A 22 18.03 -12.03 3.40
C GLN A 22 16.68 -11.54 3.95
N LEU A 23 15.60 -12.25 3.64
CA LEU A 23 14.24 -11.95 4.11
C LEU A 23 13.89 -12.63 5.44
N LEU A 24 14.61 -13.69 5.82
CA LEU A 24 14.42 -14.41 7.08
C LEU A 24 14.36 -13.50 8.32
N PRO A 25 15.26 -12.51 8.50
CA PRO A 25 15.19 -11.58 9.62
C PRO A 25 13.91 -10.73 9.64
N LEU A 26 13.34 -10.44 8.46
CA LEU A 26 12.12 -9.65 8.33
C LEU A 26 10.86 -10.47 8.67
N SER A 27 10.91 -11.79 8.53
CA SER A 27 9.75 -12.67 8.79
C SER A 27 9.26 -12.58 10.25
N ALA A 28 10.17 -12.54 11.22
CA ALA A 28 9.83 -12.40 12.63
C ALA A 28 9.18 -11.04 12.93
N ALA A 29 9.73 -9.97 12.36
CA ALA A 29 9.18 -8.62 12.50
C ALA A 29 7.80 -8.51 11.85
N ALA A 30 7.65 -8.97 10.61
CA ALA A 30 6.37 -8.96 9.89
C ALA A 30 5.30 -9.79 10.59
N GLY A 31 5.64 -10.98 11.10
CA GLY A 31 4.71 -11.81 11.87
C GLY A 31 4.21 -11.11 13.14
N SER A 32 5.08 -10.38 13.84
CA SER A 32 4.70 -9.60 15.03
C SER A 32 3.77 -8.43 14.70
N VAL A 33 4.04 -7.72 13.60
CA VAL A 33 3.25 -6.59 13.12
C VAL A 33 1.88 -7.06 12.60
N LYS A 34 1.84 -8.13 11.82
CA LYS A 34 0.61 -8.79 11.36
C LYS A 34 -0.29 -9.17 12.53
N LYS A 35 0.28 -9.79 13.57
CA LYS A 35 -0.47 -10.15 14.78
C LYS A 35 -1.05 -8.93 15.50
N ALA A 36 -0.28 -7.85 15.62
CA ALA A 36 -0.75 -6.61 16.23
C ALA A 36 -1.89 -5.97 15.43
N ALA A 37 -1.75 -5.89 14.10
CA ALA A 37 -2.76 -5.35 13.19
C ALA A 37 -4.05 -6.19 13.22
N SER A 38 -3.95 -7.52 13.20
CA SER A 38 -5.13 -8.40 13.33
C SER A 38 -5.83 -8.20 14.68
N ALA A 39 -5.06 -8.07 15.77
CA ALA A 39 -5.63 -7.81 17.09
C ALA A 39 -6.32 -6.44 17.18
N PHE A 40 -5.80 -5.43 16.47
CA PHE A 40 -6.44 -4.13 16.32
C PHE A 40 -7.77 -4.24 15.57
N ARG A 41 -7.80 -4.86 14.38
CA ARG A 41 -9.03 -5.03 13.58
C ARG A 41 -10.15 -5.72 14.36
N VAL A 42 -9.82 -6.78 15.12
CA VAL A 42 -10.81 -7.48 15.96
C VAL A 42 -11.41 -6.59 17.07
N LYS A 43 -10.68 -5.56 17.51
CA LYS A 43 -11.19 -4.58 18.47
C LYS A 43 -11.96 -3.47 17.76
N ALA A 44 -11.43 -2.96 16.64
CA ALA A 44 -12.09 -1.95 15.82
C ALA A 44 -13.46 -2.45 15.34
N SER A 45 -13.55 -3.68 14.86
CA SER A 45 -14.80 -4.30 14.38
C SER A 45 -15.89 -4.44 15.45
N LYS A 46 -15.55 -4.34 16.75
CA LYS A 46 -16.53 -4.34 17.85
C LYS A 46 -17.06 -2.95 18.17
N LEU A 47 -16.34 -1.92 17.73
CA LEU A 47 -16.67 -0.51 17.93
C LEU A 47 -17.35 0.07 16.69
N LEU A 48 -17.05 -0.46 15.50
CA LEU A 48 -17.69 -0.07 14.25
C LEU A 48 -19.08 -0.72 14.15
N GLU A 49 -20.10 0.11 13.92
CA GLU A 49 -21.50 -0.32 13.79
C GLU A 49 -21.88 -0.72 12.36
N CYS A 50 -21.13 -0.24 11.37
CA CYS A 50 -21.28 -0.53 9.95
C CYS A 50 -19.97 -1.13 9.42
N ALA A 51 -20.06 -1.94 8.36
CA ALA A 51 -18.89 -2.57 7.77
C ALA A 51 -17.96 -1.54 7.11
N ASP A 52 -18.56 -0.57 6.42
CA ASP A 52 -17.85 0.41 5.61
C ASP A 52 -18.16 1.84 6.07
N LYS A 53 -17.20 2.74 5.83
CA LYS A 53 -17.31 4.17 6.13
C LYS A 53 -18.48 4.82 5.38
N GLU A 54 -18.69 4.42 4.13
CA GLU A 54 -19.78 4.88 3.27
C GLU A 54 -21.15 4.50 3.84
N GLU A 55 -21.32 3.25 4.27
CA GLU A 55 -22.57 2.77 4.89
C GLU A 55 -22.86 3.54 6.19
N TYR A 56 -21.83 3.83 6.98
CA TYR A 56 -21.96 4.61 8.21
C TYR A 56 -22.44 6.04 7.93
N ILE A 57 -21.82 6.73 6.96
CA ILE A 57 -22.19 8.09 6.56
C ILE A 57 -23.61 8.11 6.00
N GLU A 58 -23.99 7.13 5.19
CA GLU A 58 -25.35 7.05 4.63
C GLU A 58 -26.40 6.87 5.73
N ARG A 59 -26.13 6.02 6.73
CA ARG A 59 -27.04 5.73 7.84
C ARG A 59 -27.18 6.91 8.80
N TYR A 60 -26.09 7.55 9.18
CA TYR A 60 -26.08 8.58 10.22
C TYR A 60 -26.04 10.02 9.68
N LYS A 61 -26.00 10.19 8.36
CA LYS A 61 -25.96 11.49 7.66
C LYS A 61 -24.82 12.39 8.14
N GLY A 62 -23.69 11.77 8.47
CA GLY A 62 -22.49 12.42 8.96
C GLY A 62 -21.59 11.46 9.72
N ILE A 63 -20.33 11.86 9.93
CA ILE A 63 -19.34 11.07 10.67
C ILE A 63 -18.59 11.97 11.66
N SER A 64 -18.39 11.46 12.87
CA SER A 64 -17.55 12.13 13.86
C SER A 64 -16.08 11.88 13.52
N PRO A 65 -15.16 12.85 13.70
CA PRO A 65 -13.73 12.68 13.42
C PRO A 65 -13.11 11.46 14.13
N TYR A 66 -13.62 11.09 15.31
CA TYR A 66 -13.15 9.92 16.05
C TYR A 66 -13.55 8.59 15.40
N VAL A 67 -14.74 8.54 14.79
CA VAL A 67 -15.26 7.35 14.10
C VAL A 67 -14.58 7.23 12.74
N GLU A 68 -14.41 8.34 12.04
CA GLU A 68 -13.64 8.41 10.80
C GLU A 68 -12.21 7.89 10.99
N ALA A 69 -11.49 8.41 11.98
CA ALA A 69 -10.14 7.94 12.29
C ALA A 69 -10.08 6.44 12.63
N LEU A 70 -11.16 5.87 13.17
CA LEU A 70 -11.24 4.44 13.46
C LEU A 70 -11.42 3.60 12.18
N TYR A 71 -12.23 4.06 11.23
CA TYR A 71 -12.35 3.43 9.91
C TYR A 71 -11.02 3.47 9.14
N ASP A 72 -10.39 4.65 9.08
CA ASP A 72 -9.12 4.82 8.38
C ASP A 72 -8.00 3.95 9.02
N ALA A 73 -8.00 3.84 10.35
CA ALA A 73 -7.06 2.97 11.07
C ALA A 73 -7.34 1.48 10.86
N ASP A 74 -8.61 1.07 10.73
CA ASP A 74 -8.98 -0.32 10.42
C ASP A 74 -8.53 -0.72 9.02
N GLU A 75 -8.71 0.17 8.05
CA GLU A 75 -8.27 -0.01 6.67
C GLU A 75 -6.73 -0.08 6.57
N LEU A 76 -6.02 0.81 7.27
CA LEU A 76 -4.56 0.75 7.36
C LEU A 76 -4.09 -0.57 7.98
N ALA A 77 -4.80 -1.06 9.01
CA ALA A 77 -4.48 -2.35 9.61
C ALA A 77 -4.71 -3.53 8.66
N GLN A 78 -5.67 -3.46 7.73
CA GLN A 78 -5.85 -4.46 6.66
C GLN A 78 -4.64 -4.47 5.73
N ARG A 79 -4.23 -3.29 5.23
CA ARG A 79 -3.06 -3.13 4.36
C ARG A 79 -1.80 -3.72 4.99
N ILE A 80 -1.58 -3.48 6.29
CA ILE A 80 -0.45 -4.06 7.03
C ILE A 80 -0.50 -5.61 7.03
N ILE A 81 -1.68 -6.21 7.17
CA ILE A 81 -1.84 -7.67 7.15
C ILE A 81 -1.55 -8.24 5.77
N ASP A 82 -2.01 -7.56 4.72
CA ASP A 82 -1.81 -7.98 3.34
C ASP A 82 -0.33 -7.94 2.97
N GLU A 83 0.37 -6.85 3.29
CA GLU A 83 1.82 -6.72 3.06
C GLU A 83 2.64 -7.75 3.84
N ALA A 84 2.30 -7.99 5.11
CA ALA A 84 2.97 -9.02 5.88
C ALA A 84 2.72 -10.43 5.31
N THR A 85 1.56 -10.66 4.70
CA THR A 85 1.24 -11.92 4.01
C THR A 85 2.02 -12.05 2.70
N VAL A 86 2.23 -10.95 1.96
CA VAL A 86 3.13 -10.94 0.79
C VAL A 86 4.55 -11.32 1.19
N LEU A 87 5.04 -10.87 2.34
CA LEU A 87 6.37 -11.29 2.82
C LEU A 87 6.43 -12.79 3.14
N ASP A 88 5.41 -13.34 3.81
CA ASP A 88 5.29 -14.79 4.07
C ASP A 88 5.27 -15.59 2.76
N ASP A 89 4.52 -15.09 1.77
CA ASP A 89 4.43 -15.66 0.42
C ASP A 89 5.75 -15.56 -0.35
N LEU A 90 6.55 -14.51 -0.15
CA LEU A 90 7.85 -14.34 -0.80
C LEU A 90 8.89 -15.32 -0.24
N MET A 91 8.80 -15.63 1.06
CA MET A 91 9.61 -16.67 1.72
C MET A 91 9.25 -18.08 1.24
N THR A 92 7.96 -18.34 1.04
CA THR A 92 7.44 -19.67 0.73
C THR A 92 7.45 -19.97 -0.77
N TYR A 93 7.13 -18.98 -1.60
CA TYR A 93 6.98 -19.08 -3.05
C TYR A 93 7.60 -17.87 -3.77
N PRO A 94 8.93 -17.75 -3.82
CA PRO A 94 9.61 -16.52 -4.25
C PRO A 94 9.28 -16.09 -5.68
N ASN A 95 9.18 -17.03 -6.63
CA ASN A 95 8.95 -16.69 -8.04
C ASN A 95 7.52 -16.22 -8.33
N SER A 96 6.51 -16.87 -7.75
CA SER A 96 5.10 -16.48 -7.96
C SER A 96 4.79 -15.17 -7.25
N THR A 97 5.37 -14.94 -6.07
CA THR A 97 5.17 -13.72 -5.31
C THR A 97 5.87 -12.53 -5.95
N ARG A 98 7.11 -12.69 -6.45
CA ARG A 98 7.77 -11.64 -7.25
C ARG A 98 6.94 -11.25 -8.48
N HIS A 99 6.38 -12.22 -9.20
CA HIS A 99 5.50 -11.93 -10.34
C HIS A 99 4.28 -11.11 -9.93
N ARG A 100 3.67 -11.42 -8.78
CA ARG A 100 2.52 -10.69 -8.23
C ARG A 100 2.89 -9.26 -7.85
N ILE A 101 4.01 -9.07 -7.15
CA ILE A 101 4.51 -7.74 -6.75
C ILE A 101 4.82 -6.89 -8.00
N MET A 102 5.52 -7.45 -8.98
CA MET A 102 5.85 -6.73 -10.21
C MET A 102 4.58 -6.35 -11.00
N LEU A 103 3.58 -7.23 -11.06
CA LEU A 103 2.30 -6.91 -11.70
C LEU A 103 1.54 -5.81 -10.95
N ASP A 104 1.57 -5.82 -9.63
CA ASP A 104 0.91 -4.81 -8.80
C ASP A 104 1.59 -3.43 -8.96
N ASP A 105 2.92 -3.40 -8.91
CA ASP A 105 3.72 -2.20 -9.16
C ASP A 105 3.50 -1.66 -10.58
N LEU A 106 3.41 -2.53 -11.59
CA LEU A 106 3.05 -2.16 -12.95
C LEU A 106 1.66 -1.51 -13.02
N LYS A 107 0.66 -2.09 -12.35
CA LYS A 107 -0.70 -1.52 -12.30
C LYS A 107 -0.70 -0.16 -11.62
N ARG A 108 0.00 -0.02 -10.49
CA ARG A 108 0.16 1.26 -9.79
C ARG A 108 0.93 2.29 -10.62
N SER A 109 1.92 1.86 -11.40
CA SER A 109 2.66 2.75 -12.30
C SER A 109 1.83 3.21 -13.51
N LEU A 110 0.87 2.40 -13.94
CA LEU A 110 -0.03 2.71 -15.04
C LEU A 110 -1.09 3.73 -14.61
N ASP A 111 -1.50 3.68 -13.34
CA ASP A 111 -2.41 4.64 -12.73
C ASP A 111 -1.84 5.17 -11.39
N PRO A 112 -0.81 6.03 -11.43
CA PRO A 112 -0.11 6.50 -10.23
C PRO A 112 -0.96 7.46 -9.39
N PHE A 113 -2.08 7.96 -9.93
CA PHE A 113 -2.97 8.92 -9.30
C PHE A 113 -4.38 8.37 -9.04
N GLY A 114 -4.65 7.08 -9.28
CA GLY A 114 -6.01 6.53 -9.34
C GLY A 114 -6.91 6.83 -8.13
N GLU A 115 -6.54 6.40 -6.92
CA GLU A 115 -7.36 6.57 -5.70
C GLU A 115 -7.30 7.99 -5.11
N LEU A 116 -6.50 8.89 -5.69
CA LEU A 116 -6.63 10.30 -5.34
C LEU A 116 -7.92 10.81 -5.97
N PRO A 117 -8.70 11.66 -5.28
CA PRO A 117 -9.81 12.34 -5.92
C PRO A 117 -9.21 13.26 -7.00
N THR A 118 -9.05 12.76 -8.21
CA THR A 118 -8.57 13.55 -9.35
C THR A 118 -9.70 14.41 -9.93
N THR A 119 -10.93 14.12 -9.54
CA THR A 119 -12.12 14.88 -9.89
C THR A 119 -13.08 14.89 -8.71
N ASP A 120 -13.64 16.04 -8.41
CA ASP A 120 -14.87 16.13 -7.63
C ASP A 120 -16.03 15.43 -8.39
N ASP A 121 -17.13 15.12 -7.69
CA ASP A 121 -18.32 14.40 -8.20
C ASP A 121 -18.98 15.09 -9.43
N ASP A 122 -18.53 16.30 -9.77
CA ASP A 122 -18.99 17.13 -10.89
C ASP A 122 -18.07 17.03 -12.13
N GLY A 123 -17.00 16.23 -12.08
CA GLY A 123 -16.09 15.99 -13.20
C GLY A 123 -15.15 17.15 -13.50
N ASN A 124 -14.93 18.04 -12.53
CA ASN A 124 -13.94 19.10 -12.65
C ASN A 124 -12.63 18.64 -11.99
N ASP A 125 -11.51 19.06 -12.57
CA ASP A 125 -10.20 19.01 -11.93
C ASP A 125 -10.33 19.71 -10.56
N GLY A 126 -10.13 18.96 -9.47
CA GLY A 126 -10.20 19.48 -8.10
C GLY A 126 -9.06 20.45 -7.73
N GLY A 127 -8.24 20.83 -8.70
CA GLY A 127 -7.27 21.92 -8.63
C GLY A 127 -7.94 23.26 -8.95
N GLU A 128 -7.81 24.19 -8.01
CA GLU A 128 -8.07 25.61 -8.23
C GLU A 128 -7.25 26.06 -9.46
N THR A 129 -7.92 26.55 -10.51
CA THR A 129 -7.25 26.83 -11.79
C THR A 129 -6.30 28.00 -11.56
N VAL A 130 -5.00 27.75 -11.64
CA VAL A 130 -3.99 28.79 -11.44
C VAL A 130 -3.78 29.51 -12.75
N ASP A 131 -4.05 30.81 -12.79
CA ASP A 131 -3.77 31.65 -13.94
C ASP A 131 -2.23 31.63 -14.19
N PRO A 132 -1.77 31.15 -15.37
CA PRO A 132 -0.34 31.02 -15.65
C PRO A 132 0.39 32.35 -15.79
N ASP A 133 -0.32 33.45 -16.01
CA ASP A 133 0.24 34.79 -16.20
C ASP A 133 0.24 35.61 -14.89
N THR A 134 -0.71 35.33 -13.97
CA THR A 134 -0.85 36.09 -12.71
C THR A 134 -0.51 35.27 -11.45
N GLY A 135 -0.58 33.94 -11.53
CA GLY A 135 -0.39 33.04 -10.41
C GLY A 135 -1.54 33.05 -9.39
N GLU A 136 -2.67 33.68 -9.73
CA GLU A 136 -3.86 33.71 -8.89
C GLU A 136 -4.67 32.42 -9.06
N ILE A 137 -5.32 32.01 -7.97
CA ILE A 137 -6.19 30.84 -7.86
C ILE A 137 -7.64 31.34 -7.94
N GLU A 138 -8.43 30.81 -8.89
CA GLU A 138 -9.85 31.15 -9.11
C GLU A 138 -10.84 30.40 -8.22
#